data_AF-A0A6A4TNY2-F1
#
_entry.id   AF-A0A6A4TNY2-F1
#
_cell.length_a   1.000
_cell.length_b   1.000
_cell.length_c   1.000
_cell.angle_alpha   90.00
_cell.angle_beta   90.00
_cell.angle_gamma   90.00
#
_symmetry.space_group_name_H-M   'P 1'
#
loop_
_entity.id
_entity.type
_entity.pdbx_description
1 polymer ?
#
loop_
_entity_poly.entity_id
_entity_poly.type
_entity_poly.pdbx_seq_one_letter_code
_entity_poly.pdbx_strand_id
1 'polypeptide(L)'
;MVPGFDDAEDDANSDLLNLGDMEEEEKTSLFQCNSLDPPVHLMLFHHSTATYMSKMERLTASIFQRSYKYAAQPVCSLNAVTLLSAYQAEILEEMGRQLDSGSLNPALWDEICLVNDLILRSSRGVVQGCGRVMGLSVSGERSLWLNHSGLSDAQKAEVLDATYDPTKGLFGPEKMREASTEKTGR
;
A
#
# COMPACT_ATOMS: atom_id res chain seq x y z
N MET A 1 17.60 20.52 6.95
CA MET A 1 16.49 20.85 6.04
C MET A 1 16.27 19.60 5.23
N VAL A 2 15.28 18.79 5.60
CA VAL A 2 14.91 17.58 4.86
C VAL A 2 14.03 18.07 3.72
N PRO A 3 14.37 17.86 2.44
CA PRO A 3 13.47 18.18 1.35
C PRO A 3 12.20 17.36 1.53
N GLY A 4 11.05 18.02 1.46
CA GLY A 4 9.76 17.35 1.48
C GLY A 4 9.75 16.28 0.40
N PHE A 5 9.35 15.07 0.78
CA PHE A 5 8.55 14.27 -0.14
C PHE A 5 7.30 15.11 -0.38
N ASP A 6 7.31 15.90 -1.44
CA ASP A 6 6.12 16.60 -1.90
C ASP A 6 5.05 15.52 -2.13
N ASP A 7 4.00 15.54 -1.31
CA ASP A 7 2.77 14.75 -1.44
C ASP A 7 1.97 15.28 -2.65
N ALA A 8 2.62 15.36 -3.81
CA ALA A 8 2.06 15.90 -5.04
C ALA A 8 2.10 14.83 -6.13
N GLU A 9 1.46 13.69 -5.92
CA GLU A 9 1.00 12.85 -7.03
C GLU A 9 -0.38 12.25 -6.74
N ASP A 10 -1.35 12.94 -7.32
CA ASP A 10 -2.50 12.40 -8.04
C ASP A 10 -3.55 11.64 -7.22
N ASP A 11 -4.42 12.44 -6.59
CA ASP A 11 -5.76 12.11 -6.13
C ASP A 11 -6.71 11.65 -7.27
N ALA A 12 -6.21 11.01 -8.32
CA ALA A 12 -7.04 10.45 -9.39
C ALA A 12 -7.81 9.17 -8.96
N ASN A 13 -7.69 8.77 -7.69
CA ASN A 13 -8.34 7.59 -7.13
C ASN A 13 -9.15 7.87 -5.85
N SER A 14 -9.25 9.14 -5.43
CA SER A 14 -10.05 9.55 -4.26
C SER A 14 -11.56 9.37 -4.51
N ASP A 15 -11.98 9.36 -5.78
CA ASP A 15 -13.39 9.23 -6.18
C ASP A 15 -13.88 7.77 -6.32
N LEU A 16 -13.01 6.77 -6.27
CA LEU A 16 -13.37 5.38 -6.62
C LEU A 16 -13.68 4.48 -5.42
N LEU A 17 -13.68 5.04 -4.22
CA LEU A 17 -14.14 4.37 -3.00
C LEU A 17 -15.03 5.34 -2.23
N ASN A 18 -16.25 5.54 -2.74
CA ASN A 18 -17.29 6.10 -1.91
C ASN A 18 -17.63 5.04 -0.84
N LEU A 19 -16.85 5.06 0.24
CA LEU A 19 -16.92 4.22 1.43
C LEU A 19 -18.20 4.48 2.25
N GLY A 20 -19.24 5.05 1.65
CA GLY A 20 -20.45 5.55 2.31
C GLY A 20 -21.26 4.51 3.08
N ASP A 21 -21.02 3.22 2.84
CA ASP A 21 -21.87 2.14 3.37
C ASP A 21 -21.20 1.27 4.45
N MET A 22 -20.01 1.64 4.92
CA MET A 22 -19.35 0.97 6.05
C MET A 22 -19.42 1.88 7.27
N GLU A 23 -20.01 1.41 8.38
CA GLU A 23 -20.19 2.20 9.59
C GLU A 23 -18.87 2.90 9.98
N GLU A 24 -18.93 4.22 10.14
CA GLU A 24 -17.77 5.09 10.35
C GLU A 24 -16.91 4.68 11.57
N GLU A 25 -17.49 3.98 12.54
CA GLU A 25 -16.87 3.52 13.79
C GLU A 25 -16.00 2.24 13.60
N GLU A 26 -16.39 1.35 12.68
CA GLU A 26 -15.62 0.15 12.33
C GLU A 26 -14.48 0.49 11.35
N LYS A 27 -14.73 1.46 10.46
CA LYS A 27 -13.74 2.04 9.55
C LYS A 27 -12.61 2.78 10.28
N THR A 28 -12.93 3.44 11.39
CA THR A 28 -11.94 4.16 12.21
C THR A 28 -11.13 3.21 13.08
N SER A 29 -11.71 2.16 13.65
CA SER A 29 -11.00 1.28 14.58
C SER A 29 -10.07 0.24 13.91
N LEU A 30 -10.41 -0.27 12.72
CA LEU A 30 -9.63 -1.30 12.02
C LEU A 30 -8.49 -0.74 11.14
N PHE A 31 -8.57 0.54 10.77
CA PHE A 31 -7.68 1.14 9.76
C PHE A 31 -6.90 2.36 10.26
N GLN A 32 -7.13 2.77 11.50
CA GLN A 32 -6.27 3.73 12.18
C GLN A 32 -4.98 3.01 12.58
N CYS A 33 -3.86 3.49 12.05
CA CYS A 33 -2.55 3.04 12.53
C CYS A 33 -2.52 3.27 14.05
N ASN A 34 -2.31 2.21 14.82
CA ASN A 34 -2.21 2.27 16.27
C ASN A 34 -1.22 3.37 16.66
N SER A 35 -1.73 4.52 17.10
CA SER A 35 -0.92 5.46 17.84
C SER A 35 -0.57 4.77 19.15
N LEU A 36 0.68 4.87 19.60
CA LEU A 36 0.99 4.48 20.97
C LEU A 36 0.04 5.22 21.91
N ASP A 37 -0.61 4.48 22.80
CA ASP A 37 -1.50 5.09 23.78
C ASP A 37 -0.67 6.09 24.62
N PRO A 38 -1.20 7.29 24.91
CA PRO A 38 -0.48 8.30 25.70
C PRO A 38 0.10 7.77 27.04
N PRO A 39 -0.57 6.86 27.78
CA PRO A 39 0.00 6.24 28.97
C PRO A 39 1.21 5.34 28.69
N VAL A 40 1.20 4.59 27.56
CA VAL A 40 2.32 3.74 27.13
C VAL A 40 3.50 4.60 26.68
N HIS A 41 3.22 5.74 26.04
CA HIS A 41 4.21 6.78 25.73
C HIS A 41 4.80 7.44 26.99
N LEU A 42 4.13 7.43 28.13
CA LEU A 42 4.77 7.90 29.37
C LEU A 42 5.66 6.80 29.96
N MET A 43 5.20 5.55 29.96
CA MET A 43 5.92 4.42 30.57
C MET A 43 7.22 4.05 29.84
N LEU A 44 7.20 3.99 28.49
CA LEU A 44 8.38 3.64 27.69
C LEU A 44 9.52 4.66 27.79
N PHE A 45 9.20 5.90 28.16
CA PHE A 45 10.12 7.03 28.14
C PHE A 45 10.51 7.52 29.55
N HIS A 46 10.03 6.86 30.61
CA HIS A 46 10.32 7.21 32.01
C HIS A 46 11.64 6.65 32.56
N HIS A 47 12.35 5.79 31.82
CA HIS A 47 13.63 5.16 32.26
C HIS A 47 14.73 5.14 31.19
N SER A 48 14.56 5.83 30.07
CA SER A 48 15.60 5.98 29.06
C SER A 48 15.66 7.42 28.60
N THR A 49 16.83 7.84 28.15
CA THR A 49 17.13 9.13 27.54
C THR A 49 16.30 9.33 26.27
N ALA A 50 15.02 9.59 26.47
CA ALA A 50 13.91 9.72 25.55
C ALA A 50 13.97 10.96 24.65
N THR A 51 15.14 11.55 24.46
CA THR A 51 15.22 12.89 23.86
C THR A 51 15.51 12.87 22.37
N TYR A 52 15.83 11.74 21.71
CA TYR A 52 15.96 11.75 20.26
C TYR A 52 15.87 10.34 19.67
N MET A 53 14.71 9.93 19.15
CA MET A 53 14.71 8.87 18.13
C MET A 53 15.65 9.31 17.02
N SER A 54 16.57 8.44 16.60
CA SER A 54 17.46 8.68 15.47
C SER A 54 16.65 8.91 14.20
N LYS A 55 17.29 9.51 13.18
CA LYS A 55 16.66 9.69 11.85
C LYS A 55 16.15 8.37 11.29
N MET A 56 16.91 7.28 11.51
CA MET A 56 16.56 5.94 11.05
C MET A 56 15.35 5.37 11.78
N GLU A 57 15.27 5.50 13.10
CA GLU A 57 14.12 5.01 13.87
C GLU A 57 12.82 5.74 13.47
N ARG A 58 12.90 7.05 13.21
CA ARG A 58 11.75 7.82 12.68
C ARG A 58 11.33 7.36 11.29
N LEU A 59 12.29 7.10 10.40
CA LEU A 59 12.01 6.57 9.06
C LEU A 59 11.34 5.20 9.15
N THR A 60 11.90 4.29 9.96
CA THR A 60 11.34 2.96 10.19
C THR A 60 9.91 3.02 10.73
N ALA A 61 9.65 3.85 11.74
CA ALA A 61 8.31 4.05 12.28
C ALA A 61 7.33 4.57 11.20
N SER A 62 7.77 5.54 10.39
CA SER A 62 6.97 6.08 9.29
C SER A 62 6.64 5.03 8.23
N ILE A 63 7.59 4.15 7.89
CA ILE A 63 7.37 3.06 6.94
C ILE A 63 6.33 2.08 7.49
N PHE A 64 6.44 1.65 8.75
CA PHE A 64 5.44 0.76 9.34
C PHE A 64 4.04 1.39 9.37
N GLN A 65 3.94 2.65 9.74
CA GLN A 65 2.66 3.37 9.74
C GLN A 65 2.04 3.45 8.34
N ARG A 66 2.83 3.82 7.32
CA ARG A 66 2.34 3.89 5.94
C ARG A 66 2.03 2.50 5.37
N SER A 67 2.84 1.49 5.67
CA SER A 67 2.60 0.10 5.25
C SER A 67 1.29 -0.42 5.84
N TYR A 68 0.99 -0.13 7.11
CA TYR A 68 -0.29 -0.47 7.71
C TYR A 68 -1.47 0.20 6.99
N LYS A 69 -1.37 1.52 6.75
CA LYS A 69 -2.40 2.27 6.02
C LYS A 69 -2.60 1.75 4.58
N TYR A 70 -1.53 1.39 3.89
CA TYR A 70 -1.64 0.84 2.53
C TYR A 70 -2.08 -0.62 2.50
N ALA A 71 -1.87 -1.39 3.56
CA ALA A 71 -2.35 -2.76 3.71
C ALA A 71 -3.84 -2.83 4.09
N ALA A 72 -4.37 -1.81 4.77
CA ALA A 72 -5.79 -1.66 5.05
C ALA A 72 -6.66 -1.65 3.78
N GLN A 73 -6.26 -0.83 2.79
CA GLN A 73 -6.99 -0.63 1.54
C GLN A 73 -7.29 -1.93 0.75
N PRO A 74 -6.31 -2.82 0.47
CA PRO A 74 -6.58 -4.08 -0.20
C PRO A 74 -7.48 -5.01 0.63
N VAL A 75 -7.39 -4.98 1.97
CA VAL A 75 -8.27 -5.79 2.83
C VAL A 75 -9.74 -5.35 2.68
N CYS A 76 -10.04 -4.05 2.73
CA CYS A 76 -11.40 -3.55 2.48
C CYS A 76 -11.90 -3.94 1.08
N SER A 77 -11.03 -3.79 0.09
CA SER A 77 -11.37 -4.07 -1.31
C SER A 77 -11.61 -5.58 -1.53
N LEU A 78 -10.86 -6.45 -0.85
CA LEU A 78 -11.06 -7.90 -0.86
C LEU A 78 -12.38 -8.31 -0.18
N ASN A 79 -12.80 -7.62 0.87
CA ASN A 79 -14.11 -7.85 1.48
C ASN A 79 -15.22 -7.58 0.46
N ALA A 80 -15.17 -6.45 -0.23
CA ALA A 80 -16.11 -6.11 -1.29
C ALA A 80 -16.09 -7.13 -2.44
N VAL A 81 -14.90 -7.54 -2.91
CA VAL A 81 -14.76 -8.60 -3.94
C VAL A 81 -15.42 -9.90 -3.49
N THR A 82 -15.29 -10.28 -2.22
CA THR A 82 -15.89 -11.50 -1.68
C THR A 82 -17.42 -11.44 -1.72
N LEU A 83 -18.02 -10.33 -1.27
CA LEU A 83 -19.47 -10.13 -1.31
C LEU A 83 -20.01 -10.09 -2.74
N LEU A 84 -19.34 -9.35 -3.63
CA LEU A 84 -19.72 -9.28 -5.05
C LEU A 84 -19.59 -10.65 -5.73
N SER A 85 -18.59 -11.45 -5.40
CA SER A 85 -18.41 -12.79 -5.98
C SER A 85 -19.49 -13.77 -5.50
N ALA A 86 -19.90 -13.68 -4.23
CA ALA A 86 -21.03 -14.45 -3.72
C ALA A 86 -22.33 -14.08 -4.43
N TYR A 87 -22.59 -12.77 -4.56
CA TYR A 87 -23.74 -12.26 -5.29
C TYR A 87 -23.71 -12.68 -6.78
N GLN A 88 -22.53 -12.61 -7.43
CA GLN A 88 -22.34 -13.05 -8.80
C GLN A 88 -22.73 -14.53 -8.99
N ALA A 89 -22.42 -15.40 -8.01
CA ALA A 89 -22.80 -16.80 -8.07
C ALA A 89 -24.33 -16.98 -8.01
N GLU A 90 -25.04 -16.23 -7.16
CA GLU A 90 -26.50 -16.29 -7.05
C GLU A 90 -27.19 -15.87 -8.35
N ILE A 91 -26.76 -14.75 -8.96
CA ILE A 91 -27.37 -14.25 -10.21
C ILE A 91 -27.02 -15.13 -11.42
N LEU A 92 -25.85 -15.78 -11.42
CA LEU A 92 -25.49 -16.76 -12.45
C LEU A 92 -26.35 -18.04 -12.34
N GLU A 93 -26.64 -18.49 -11.12
CA GLU A 93 -27.54 -19.63 -10.90
C GLU A 93 -28.96 -19.30 -11.39
N GLU A 94 -29.46 -18.11 -11.07
CA GLU A 94 -30.76 -17.63 -11.54
C GLU A 94 -30.81 -17.51 -13.07
N MET A 95 -29.73 -17.04 -13.69
CA MET A 95 -29.63 -16.99 -15.15
C MET A 95 -29.71 -18.40 -15.76
N GLY A 96 -29.08 -19.39 -15.14
CA GLY A 96 -29.18 -20.80 -15.53
C GLY A 96 -30.63 -21.31 -15.49
N ARG A 97 -31.36 -21.04 -14.39
CA ARG A 97 -32.78 -21.43 -14.27
C ARG A 97 -33.65 -20.79 -15.34
N GLN A 98 -33.41 -19.52 -15.66
CA GLN A 98 -34.16 -18.80 -16.70
C GLN A 98 -33.87 -19.32 -18.12
N LEU A 99 -32.64 -19.78 -18.36
CA LEU A 99 -32.27 -20.43 -19.60
C LEU A 99 -33.02 -21.76 -19.77
N ASP A 100 -33.10 -22.55 -18.70
CA ASP A 100 -33.82 -23.83 -18.69
C ASP A 100 -35.34 -23.64 -18.85
N SER A 101 -35.91 -22.57 -18.29
CA SER A 101 -37.34 -22.24 -18.42
C SER A 101 -37.70 -21.52 -19.73
N GLY A 102 -36.70 -21.08 -20.51
CA GLY A 102 -36.90 -20.28 -21.72
C GLY A 102 -37.38 -18.84 -21.46
N SER A 103 -37.29 -18.35 -20.22
CA SER A 103 -37.76 -17.02 -19.80
C SER A 103 -36.58 -16.10 -19.46
N LEU A 104 -35.73 -15.83 -20.45
CA LEU A 104 -34.54 -15.00 -20.27
C LEU A 104 -34.90 -13.54 -19.97
N ASN A 105 -34.38 -13.02 -18.86
CA ASN A 105 -34.40 -11.60 -18.54
C ASN A 105 -33.07 -10.93 -18.96
N PRO A 106 -33.06 -10.08 -20.01
CA PRO A 106 -31.86 -9.36 -20.42
C PRO A 106 -31.24 -8.48 -19.32
N ALA A 107 -32.05 -7.96 -18.39
CA ALA A 107 -31.54 -7.14 -17.29
C ALA A 107 -30.64 -7.92 -16.34
N LEU A 108 -30.84 -9.23 -16.20
CA LEU A 108 -30.00 -10.09 -15.38
C LEU A 108 -28.60 -10.24 -15.99
N TRP A 109 -28.51 -10.24 -17.32
CA TRP A 109 -27.21 -10.25 -18.02
C TRP A 109 -26.44 -8.94 -17.81
N ASP A 110 -27.13 -7.80 -17.88
CA ASP A 110 -26.53 -6.48 -17.62
C ASP A 110 -26.01 -6.39 -16.18
N GLU A 111 -26.77 -6.92 -15.22
CA GLU A 111 -26.39 -7.01 -13.81
C GLU A 111 -25.15 -7.89 -13.59
N ILE A 112 -25.08 -9.07 -14.22
CA ILE A 112 -23.88 -9.92 -14.22
C ILE A 112 -22.66 -9.17 -14.75
N CYS A 113 -22.81 -8.44 -15.86
CA CYS A 113 -21.73 -7.65 -16.45
C CYS A 113 -21.26 -6.53 -15.51
N LEU A 114 -22.20 -5.84 -14.85
CA LEU A 114 -21.92 -4.78 -13.90
C LEU A 114 -21.20 -5.29 -12.66
N VAL A 115 -21.66 -6.39 -12.07
CA VAL A 115 -21.01 -7.03 -10.91
C VAL A 115 -19.59 -7.47 -11.27
N ASN A 116 -19.40 -8.03 -12.46
CA ASN A 116 -18.07 -8.43 -12.94
C ASN A 116 -17.12 -7.24 -13.10
N ASP A 117 -17.58 -6.12 -13.65
CA ASP A 117 -16.78 -4.89 -13.74
C ASP A 117 -16.37 -4.38 -12.35
N LEU A 118 -17.31 -4.37 -11.39
CA LEU A 118 -17.01 -3.97 -10.01
C LEU A 118 -15.96 -4.87 -9.35
N ILE A 119 -16.02 -6.19 -9.56
CA ILE A 119 -15.01 -7.15 -9.08
C ILE A 119 -13.64 -6.85 -9.69
N LEU A 120 -13.56 -6.63 -11.00
CA LEU A 120 -12.30 -6.35 -11.69
C LEU A 120 -11.68 -5.02 -11.23
N ARG A 121 -12.49 -3.96 -11.10
CA ARG A 121 -12.02 -2.66 -10.60
C ARG A 121 -11.54 -2.75 -9.16
N SER A 122 -12.29 -3.43 -8.29
CA SER A 122 -11.90 -3.64 -6.89
C SER A 122 -10.62 -4.46 -6.78
N SER A 123 -10.49 -5.53 -7.58
CA SER A 123 -9.29 -6.37 -7.63
C SER A 123 -8.05 -5.59 -8.11
N ARG A 124 -8.21 -4.66 -9.06
CA ARG A 124 -7.12 -3.74 -9.45
C ARG A 124 -6.67 -2.87 -8.27
N GLY A 125 -7.62 -2.35 -7.49
CA GLY A 125 -7.33 -1.59 -6.26
C GLY A 125 -6.55 -2.41 -5.22
N VAL A 126 -6.87 -3.70 -5.08
CA VAL A 126 -6.13 -4.64 -4.23
C VAL A 126 -4.67 -4.74 -4.67
N VAL A 127 -4.43 -5.00 -5.95
CA VAL A 127 -3.06 -5.14 -6.49
C VAL A 127 -2.24 -3.86 -6.29
N GLN A 128 -2.85 -2.69 -6.51
CA GLN A 128 -2.20 -1.40 -6.27
C GLN A 128 -1.85 -1.18 -4.79
N GLY A 129 -2.77 -1.52 -3.87
CA GLY A 129 -2.54 -1.46 -2.43
C GLY A 129 -1.37 -2.34 -2.01
N CYS A 130 -1.38 -3.61 -2.41
CA CYS A 130 -0.28 -4.54 -2.16
C CYS A 130 1.05 -4.05 -2.76
N GLY A 131 1.01 -3.51 -3.98
CA GLY A 131 2.17 -2.91 -4.65
C GLY A 131 2.79 -1.76 -3.86
N ARG A 132 1.97 -0.87 -3.29
CA ARG A 132 2.45 0.22 -2.43
C ARG A 132 3.13 -0.29 -1.15
N VAL A 133 2.56 -1.31 -0.51
CA VAL A 133 3.18 -1.94 0.69
C VAL A 133 4.55 -2.54 0.32
N MET A 134 4.63 -3.28 -0.78
CA MET A 134 5.90 -3.86 -1.23
C MET A 134 6.94 -2.77 -1.57
N GLY A 135 6.52 -1.70 -2.27
CA GLY A 135 7.40 -0.57 -2.59
C GLY A 135 7.95 0.15 -1.36
N LEU A 136 7.13 0.32 -0.32
CA LEU A 136 7.58 0.85 0.97
C LEU A 136 8.59 -0.07 1.65
N SER A 137 8.36 -1.38 1.63
CA SER A 137 9.30 -2.36 2.20
C SER A 137 10.65 -2.31 1.50
N VAL A 138 10.68 -2.28 0.16
CA VAL A 138 11.91 -2.12 -0.62
C VAL A 138 12.64 -0.82 -0.26
N SER A 139 11.91 0.29 -0.19
CA SER A 139 12.48 1.61 0.16
C SER A 139 13.06 1.62 1.58
N GLY A 140 12.39 0.96 2.52
CA GLY A 140 12.85 0.81 3.90
C GLY A 140 14.10 -0.03 4.02
N GLU A 141 14.13 -1.19 3.36
CA GLU A 141 15.31 -2.05 3.32
C GLU A 141 16.51 -1.32 2.70
N ARG A 142 16.31 -0.64 1.57
CA ARG A 142 17.36 0.17 0.94
C ARG A 142 17.89 1.22 1.90
N SER A 143 17.01 1.94 2.59
CA SER A 143 17.40 2.98 3.56
C SER A 143 18.24 2.42 4.70
N LEU A 144 17.86 1.25 5.23
CA LEU A 144 18.60 0.57 6.31
C LEU A 144 20.03 0.19 5.89
N TRP A 145 20.19 -0.41 4.72
CA TRP A 145 21.49 -0.78 4.19
C TRP A 145 22.35 0.43 3.82
N LEU A 146 21.75 1.45 3.18
CA LEU A 146 22.44 2.68 2.81
C LEU A 146 22.91 3.48 4.02
N ASN A 147 22.23 3.38 5.17
CA ASN A 147 22.68 4.02 6.40
C ASN A 147 24.06 3.52 6.88
N HIS A 148 24.41 2.27 6.56
CA HIS A 148 25.72 1.68 6.88
C HIS A 148 26.75 1.86 5.75
N SER A 149 26.35 2.45 4.63
CA SER A 149 27.24 2.70 3.50
C SER A 149 28.07 3.96 3.73
N GLY A 150 29.25 4.02 3.10
CA GLY A 150 30.07 5.22 3.04
C GLY A 150 29.62 6.25 1.99
N LEU A 151 28.44 6.10 1.40
CA LEU A 151 27.91 7.00 0.36
C LEU A 151 27.52 8.36 0.93
N SER A 152 27.56 9.40 0.10
CA SER A 152 27.01 10.72 0.45
C SER A 152 25.47 10.69 0.46
N ASP A 153 24.84 11.66 1.14
CA ASP A 153 23.37 11.74 1.19
C ASP A 153 22.75 11.91 -0.21
N ALA A 154 23.42 12.60 -1.13
CA ALA A 154 22.97 12.74 -2.53
C ALA A 154 22.97 11.39 -3.27
N GLN A 155 24.03 10.59 -3.11
CA GLN A 155 24.13 9.27 -3.73
C GLN A 155 23.12 8.28 -3.12
N LYS A 156 22.87 8.38 -1.81
CA LYS A 156 21.82 7.57 -1.15
C LYS A 156 20.44 7.90 -1.71
N ALA A 157 20.14 9.17 -1.94
CA ALA A 157 18.87 9.59 -2.54
C ALA A 157 18.68 8.99 -3.94
N GLU A 158 19.72 9.05 -4.80
CA GLU A 158 19.64 8.46 -6.14
C GLU A 158 19.37 6.94 -6.11
N VAL A 159 20.03 6.22 -5.19
CA VAL A 159 19.83 4.77 -5.04
C VAL A 159 18.45 4.44 -4.46
N LEU A 160 17.89 5.30 -3.60
CA LEU A 160 16.54 5.13 -3.07
C LEU A 160 15.48 5.30 -4.17
N ASP A 161 15.64 6.29 -5.04
CA ASP A 161 14.72 6.63 -6.12
C ASP A 161 14.82 5.68 -7.34
N ALA A 162 15.84 4.84 -7.39
CA ALA A 162 16.02 3.89 -8.48
C ALA A 162 14.84 2.91 -8.59
N THR A 163 14.41 2.57 -9.81
CA THR A 163 13.37 1.56 -10.02
C THR A 163 13.76 0.22 -9.40
N TYR A 164 12.81 -0.47 -8.76
CA TYR A 164 13.03 -1.82 -8.26
C TYR A 164 12.92 -2.85 -9.39
N ASP A 165 13.94 -3.69 -9.55
CA ASP A 165 13.95 -4.82 -10.48
C ASP A 165 14.21 -6.12 -9.69
N PRO A 166 13.22 -7.02 -9.56
CA PRO A 166 13.37 -8.23 -8.78
C PRO A 166 14.43 -9.20 -9.35
N THR A 167 14.81 -9.06 -10.61
CA THR A 167 15.84 -9.91 -11.25
C THR A 167 17.27 -9.43 -10.96
N LYS A 168 17.42 -8.14 -10.60
CA LYS A 168 18.72 -7.49 -10.33
C LYS A 168 19.02 -7.35 -8.83
N GLY A 169 18.10 -7.78 -7.96
CA GLY A 169 18.21 -7.68 -6.51
C GLY A 169 17.89 -6.27 -5.98
N LEU A 170 17.95 -6.11 -4.65
CA LEU A 170 17.42 -4.94 -3.94
C LEU A 170 17.90 -3.58 -4.51
N PHE A 171 19.16 -3.49 -4.92
CA PHE A 171 19.77 -2.24 -5.40
C PHE A 171 20.05 -2.21 -6.91
N GLY A 172 20.16 -3.36 -7.56
CA GLY A 172 20.73 -3.46 -8.91
C GLY A 172 22.26 -3.22 -8.93
N PRO A 173 23.04 -4.09 -9.60
CA PRO A 173 24.51 -4.01 -9.55
C PRO A 173 25.08 -2.76 -10.25
N GLU A 174 24.39 -2.26 -11.28
CA GLU A 174 24.82 -1.08 -12.06
C GLU A 174 24.75 0.20 -11.22
N LYS A 175 23.65 0.39 -10.49
CA LYS A 175 23.40 1.57 -9.66
C LYS A 175 24.35 1.70 -8.48
N MET A 176 24.63 0.59 -7.79
CA MET A 176 25.63 0.58 -6.72
C MET A 176 27.05 0.86 -7.23
N ARG A 177 27.37 0.42 -8.46
CA ARG A 177 28.67 0.68 -9.08
C ARG A 177 28.82 2.15 -9.49
N GLU A 178 27.78 2.76 -10.07
CA GLU A 178 27.73 4.19 -10.40
C GLU A 178 27.92 5.05 -9.13
N ALA A 179 27.14 4.79 -8.08
CA ALA A 179 27.25 5.52 -6.81
C ALA A 179 28.63 5.36 -6.12
N SER A 180 29.32 4.23 -6.33
CA SER A 180 30.63 3.96 -5.72
C SER A 180 31.79 4.58 -6.50
N THR A 181 31.66 4.75 -7.82
CA THR A 181 32.76 5.20 -8.70
C THR A 181 32.96 6.72 -8.69
N GLU A 182 31.92 7.50 -8.38
CA GLU A 182 32.04 8.95 -8.14
C GLU A 182 33.01 9.30 -7.00
N LYS A 183 33.28 8.34 -6.09
CA LYS A 183 34.21 8.52 -4.97
C LYS A 183 35.69 8.50 -5.36
N THR A 184 36.03 7.99 -6.55
CA THR A 184 37.43 7.82 -7.01
C THR A 184 37.86 8.91 -8.00
N GLY A 185 36.94 9.79 -8.41
CA GLY A 185 37.20 10.83 -9.41
C GLY A 185 37.44 12.24 -8.87
N ARG A 186 37.57 12.43 -7.54
CA ARG A 186 37.90 13.72 -6.92
C ARG A 186 39.17 13.63 -6.08
#